data_AF-A0A4Y2N9P9-F1
#
_entry.id   AF-A0A4Y2N9P9-F1
#
_cell.length_a   1.000
_cell.length_b   1.000
_cell.length_c   1.000
_cell.angle_alpha   90.00
_cell.angle_beta   90.00
_cell.angle_gamma   90.00
#
_symmetry.space_group_name_H-M   'P 1'
#
loop_
_entity.id
_entity.type
_entity.pdbx_description
1 polymer ?
#
loop_
_entity_poly.entity_id
_entity_poly.type
_entity_poly.pdbx_seq_one_letter_code
_entity_poly.pdbx_strand_id
1 'polypeptide(L)'
;MLSVYEQSSGQRLDWLMEQFFRSEKDGDDHVVTHIAKLQKNFSEINDELKRVAKTTLPELLLMSRIMSTLPSEFFEFKSVWESIRIEER
;
A
#
# COMPACT_ATOMS: atom_id res chain seq x y z
N MET A 1 3.26 29.14 -12.01
CA MET A 1 4.15 28.24 -11.25
C MET A 1 3.37 27.22 -10.39
N LEU A 2 2.23 27.60 -9.79
CA LEU A 2 1.39 26.65 -9.02
C LEU A 2 0.83 25.49 -9.87
N SER A 3 0.35 25.75 -11.09
CA SER A 3 -0.24 24.70 -11.95
C SER A 3 0.74 23.60 -12.36
N VAL A 4 2.00 23.95 -12.62
CA VAL A 4 3.05 22.97 -12.98
C VAL A 4 3.42 22.12 -11.77
N TYR A 5 3.44 22.73 -10.57
CA TYR A 5 3.70 22.02 -9.32
C TYR A 5 2.56 21.04 -8.97
N GLU A 6 1.31 21.48 -9.08
CA GLU A 6 0.12 20.65 -8.86
C GLU A 6 0.01 19.52 -9.88
N GLN A 7 0.34 19.79 -11.14
CA GLN A 7 0.36 18.76 -12.19
C GLN A 7 1.45 17.71 -11.93
N SER A 8 2.65 18.14 -11.51
CA SER A 8 3.76 17.25 -11.15
C SER A 8 3.45 16.41 -9.91
N SER A 9 2.80 17.01 -8.91
CA SER A 9 2.43 16.30 -7.67
C SER A 9 1.30 15.30 -7.90
N GLY A 10 0.31 15.64 -8.73
CA GLY A 10 -0.76 14.72 -9.14
C GLY A 10 -0.20 13.51 -9.88
N GLN A 11 0.63 13.74 -10.90
CA GLN A 11 1.27 12.66 -11.66
C GLN A 11 2.12 11.74 -10.79
N ARG A 12 2.85 12.31 -9.82
CA ARG A 12 3.64 11.53 -8.86
C ARG A 12 2.74 10.66 -7.97
N LEU A 13 1.65 11.22 -7.47
CA LEU A 13 0.70 10.49 -6.64
C LEU A 13 0.06 9.35 -7.43
N ASP A 14 -0.37 9.60 -8.66
CA ASP A 14 -0.95 8.58 -9.55
C ASP A 14 0.06 7.44 -9.81
N TRP A 15 1.31 7.78 -10.12
CA TRP A 15 2.37 6.79 -10.31
C TRP A 15 2.62 5.95 -9.04
N LEU A 16 2.72 6.59 -7.87
CA LEU A 16 2.91 5.88 -6.59
C LEU A 16 1.74 4.93 -6.28
N MET A 17 0.51 5.38 -6.53
CA MET A 17 -0.70 4.58 -6.36
C MET A 17 -0.68 3.36 -7.29
N GLU A 18 -0.33 3.54 -8.57
CA GLU A 18 -0.18 2.41 -9.50
C GLU A 18 0.88 1.40 -9.04
N GLN A 19 2.04 1.87 -8.58
CA GLN A 19 3.09 0.98 -8.06
C GLN A 19 2.61 0.18 -6.85
N PHE A 20 1.87 0.82 -5.93
CA PHE A 20 1.34 0.13 -4.75
C PHE A 20 0.29 -0.94 -5.12
N PHE A 21 -0.66 -0.62 -6.01
CA PHE A 21 -1.73 -1.55 -6.40
C PHE A 21 -1.31 -2.62 -7.40
N ARG A 22 -0.21 -2.44 -8.14
CA ARG A 22 0.35 -3.46 -9.04
C ARG A 22 1.41 -4.33 -8.38
N SER A 23 1.91 -3.95 -7.19
CA SER A 23 2.95 -4.70 -6.49
C SER A 23 2.46 -6.09 -6.09
N GLU A 24 3.04 -7.13 -6.69
CA GLU A 24 2.83 -8.53 -6.37
C GLU A 24 4.14 -9.11 -5.81
N LYS A 25 4.04 -10.19 -5.02
CA LYS A 25 5.25 -10.88 -4.54
C LYS A 25 5.92 -11.53 -5.75
N ASP A 26 7.14 -11.11 -6.06
CA ASP A 26 7.99 -11.83 -7.01
C ASP A 26 8.23 -13.26 -6.48
N GLY A 27 8.20 -14.27 -7.35
CA GLY A 27 8.31 -15.68 -6.99
C GLY A 27 9.53 -15.96 -6.11
N ASP A 28 10.65 -15.31 -6.43
CA ASP A 28 11.94 -15.49 -5.77
C ASP A 28 12.15 -14.60 -4.53
N ASP A 29 11.31 -13.57 -4.32
CA ASP A 29 11.44 -12.66 -3.19
C ASP A 29 10.90 -13.26 -1.88
N HIS A 30 11.60 -13.03 -0.78
CA HIS A 30 11.06 -13.31 0.56
C HIS A 30 9.81 -12.47 0.83
N VAL A 31 8.81 -13.06 1.50
CA VAL A 31 7.58 -12.36 1.89
C VAL A 31 7.85 -11.09 2.70
N VAL A 32 8.88 -11.10 3.55
CA VAL A 32 9.30 -9.94 4.35
C VAL A 32 9.79 -8.80 3.45
N THR A 33 10.54 -9.11 2.40
CA THR A 33 11.01 -8.14 1.41
C THR A 33 9.82 -7.51 0.67
N HIS A 34 8.84 -8.31 0.29
CA HIS A 34 7.61 -7.83 -0.35
C HIS A 34 6.79 -6.92 0.57
N ILE A 35 6.61 -7.30 1.84
CA ILE A 35 5.92 -6.48 2.84
C ILE A 35 6.65 -5.15 3.04
N ALA A 36 7.99 -5.16 3.15
CA ALA A 36 8.77 -3.94 3.28
C ALA A 36 8.62 -2.99 2.06
N LYS A 37 8.55 -3.54 0.84
CA LYS A 37 8.25 -2.77 -0.38
C LYS A 37 6.86 -2.13 -0.31
N LEU A 38 5.84 -2.88 0.10
CA LEU A 38 4.47 -2.34 0.27
C LEU A 38 4.42 -1.23 1.33
N GLN A 39 5.06 -1.42 2.48
CA GLN A 39 5.13 -0.42 3.55
C GLN A 39 5.82 0.86 3.08
N LYS A 40 6.95 0.72 2.36
CA LYS A 40 7.68 1.86 1.78
C LYS A 40 6.80 2.64 0.80
N ASN A 41 6.18 1.96 -0.17
CA ASN A 41 5.30 2.60 -1.15
C ASN A 41 4.11 3.30 -0.47
N PHE A 42 3.51 2.68 0.55
CA PHE A 42 2.41 3.27 1.30
C PHE A 42 2.82 4.52 2.09
N SER A 43 4.03 4.53 2.67
CA SER A 43 4.59 5.73 3.31
C SER A 43 4.79 6.86 2.31
N GLU A 44 5.37 6.56 1.14
CA GLU A 44 5.61 7.56 0.09
C GLU A 44 4.30 8.16 -0.44
N ILE A 45 3.25 7.34 -0.62
CA ILE A 45 1.89 7.82 -0.97
C ILE A 45 1.35 8.75 0.12
N ASN A 46 1.47 8.36 1.39
CA ASN A 46 0.96 9.16 2.50
C ASN A 46 1.71 10.48 2.68
N ASP A 47 3.02 10.50 2.46
CA ASP A 47 3.81 11.73 2.49
C ASP A 47 3.39 12.68 1.37
N GLU A 48 3.11 12.15 0.18
CA GLU A 48 2.59 12.93 -0.94
C GLU A 48 1.17 13.44 -0.67
N LEU A 49 0.25 12.59 -0.18
CA LEU A 49 -1.12 12.97 0.19
C LEU A 49 -1.18 14.02 1.29
N LYS A 50 -0.32 13.92 2.32
CA LYS A 50 -0.19 14.95 3.36
C LYS A 50 0.24 16.27 2.76
N ARG A 51 1.11 16.25 1.75
CA ARG A 51 1.60 17.44 1.07
C ARG A 51 0.51 18.10 0.23
N VAL A 52 -0.18 17.34 -0.62
CA VAL A 52 -1.10 17.87 -1.65
C VAL A 52 -2.55 18.02 -1.18
N ALA A 53 -3.01 17.14 -0.29
CA ALA A 53 -4.42 17.03 0.10
C ALA A 53 -4.64 17.03 1.62
N LYS A 54 -3.58 17.20 2.43
CA LYS A 54 -3.63 17.23 3.90
C LYS A 54 -4.34 16.01 4.50
N THR A 55 -4.22 14.86 3.83
CA THR A 55 -4.87 13.61 4.22
C THR A 55 -3.90 12.45 4.17
N THR A 56 -4.32 11.30 4.68
CA THR A 56 -3.61 10.02 4.61
C THR A 56 -4.59 8.91 4.28
N LEU A 57 -4.09 7.86 3.66
CA LEU A 57 -4.80 6.61 3.53
C LEU A 57 -4.94 5.93 4.90
N PRO A 58 -6.07 5.26 5.17
CA PRO A 58 -6.22 4.44 6.36
C PRO A 58 -5.26 3.24 6.32
N GLU A 59 -4.65 2.92 7.46
CA GLU A 59 -3.70 1.81 7.60
C GLU A 59 -4.30 0.44 7.23
N LEU A 60 -5.63 0.32 7.36
CA LEU A 60 -6.39 -0.84 6.89
C LEU A 60 -6.12 -1.18 5.41
N LEU A 61 -5.86 -0.19 4.55
CA LEU A 61 -5.53 -0.44 3.14
C LEU A 61 -4.17 -1.12 2.97
N LEU A 62 -3.17 -0.73 3.77
CA LEU A 62 -1.87 -1.40 3.78
C LEU A 62 -2.02 -2.85 4.26
N MET A 63 -2.75 -3.06 5.36
CA MET A 63 -3.01 -4.40 5.89
C MET A 63 -3.76 -5.26 4.87
N SER A 64 -4.85 -4.76 4.30
CA SER A 64 -5.60 -5.45 3.24
C SER A 64 -4.72 -5.81 2.05
N ARG A 65 -3.84 -4.89 1.61
CA ARG A 65 -2.93 -5.15 0.50
C ARG A 65 -1.91 -6.25 0.83
N ILE A 66 -1.28 -6.20 1.99
CA ILE A 66 -0.36 -7.24 2.46
C ILE A 66 -1.05 -8.60 2.37
N MET A 67 -2.22 -8.74 3.01
CA MET A 67 -2.98 -10.00 3.06
C MET A 67 -3.43 -10.49 1.67
N SER A 68 -3.77 -9.57 0.76
CA SER A 68 -4.17 -9.92 -0.60
C SER A 68 -3.03 -10.47 -1.47
N THR A 69 -1.78 -10.16 -1.12
CA THR A 69 -0.58 -10.50 -1.90
C THR A 69 0.30 -11.56 -1.22
N LEU A 70 -0.12 -12.06 -0.05
CA LEU A 70 0.56 -13.18 0.59
C LEU A 70 0.42 -14.46 -0.27
N PRO A 71 1.48 -15.27 -0.40
CA PRO A 71 1.41 -16.56 -1.07
C PRO A 71 0.44 -17.53 -0.37
N SER A 72 0.02 -18.56 -1.11
CA SER A 72 -0.91 -19.59 -0.61
C SER A 72 -0.42 -20.33 0.62
N GLU A 73 0.89 -20.38 0.87
CA GLU A 73 1.48 -20.98 2.08
C GLU A 73 1.05 -20.25 3.37
N PHE A 74 0.55 -19.01 3.28
CA PHE A 74 0.01 -18.23 4.41
C PHE A 74 -1.52 -18.27 4.48
N PHE A 75 -2.18 -19.22 3.81
CA PHE A 75 -3.65 -19.27 3.74
C PHE A 75 -4.31 -19.30 5.14
N GLU A 76 -3.80 -20.10 6.08
CA GLU A 76 -4.36 -20.19 7.44
C GLU A 76 -4.29 -18.84 8.16
N PHE A 77 -3.15 -18.16 8.07
CA PHE A 77 -2.97 -16.81 8.63
C PHE A 77 -3.96 -15.81 8.01
N LYS A 78 -4.15 -15.88 6.68
CA LYS A 78 -5.13 -15.06 5.98
C LYS A 78 -6.55 -15.30 6.45
N SER A 79 -6.95 -16.56 6.61
CA SER A 79 -8.29 -16.90 7.10
C SER A 79 -8.53 -16.39 8.52
N VAL A 80 -7.53 -16.45 9.41
CA VAL A 80 -7.65 -15.93 10.78
C VAL A 80 -7.80 -14.41 10.74
N TRP A 81 -6.95 -13.71 10.01
CA TRP A 81 -7.04 -12.25 9.87
C TRP A 81 -8.39 -11.80 9.30
N GLU A 82 -8.88 -12.49 8.28
CA GLU A 82 -10.18 -12.19 7.65
C GLU A 82 -11.38 -12.46 8.56
N SER A 83 -11.22 -13.27 9.61
CA SER A 83 -12.26 -13.53 10.61
C SER A 83 -12.39 -12.43 11.68
N ILE A 84 -11.34 -11.62 11.88
CA ILE A 84 -11.35 -10.50 12.83
C ILE A 84 -12.25 -9.39 12.27
N ARG A 85 -13.07 -8.75 13.10
CA ARG A 85 -13.93 -7.64 12.66
C ARG A 85 -13.10 -6.43 12.23
N ILE A 86 -13.58 -5.65 11.27
CA ILE A 86 -12.80 -4.51 10.74
C ILE A 86 -12.49 -3.48 11.83
N GLU A 87 -13.38 -3.30 12.80
CA GLU A 87 -13.21 -2.39 13.93
C GLU A 87 -12.13 -2.85 14.93
N GLU A 88 -11.79 -4.14 14.87
CA GLU A 88 -10.82 -4.81 15.74
C GLU A 88 -9.47 -5.06 15.03
N ARG A 89 -9.35 -4.65 13.75
CA ARG A 89 -8.14 -4.76 12.92
C ARG A 89 -7.25 -3.53 12.99
#